data_AF-U2ARC5-F1
#
_entry.id   AF-U2ARC5-F1
#
_cell.length_a   1.000
_cell.length_b   1.000
_cell.length_c   1.000
_cell.angle_alpha   90.00
_cell.angle_beta   90.00
_cell.angle_gamma   90.00
#
_symmetry.space_group_name_H-M   'P 1'
#
loop_
_entity.id
_entity.type
_entity.pdbx_description
1 polymer ?
#
loop_
_entity_poly.entity_id
_entity_poly.type
_entity_poly.pdbx_seq_one_letter_code
_entity_poly.pdbx_strand_id
1 'polypeptide(L)'
;MAYLKRLSFNRNARALALAFDLEKQKRTLLSQEERELLQHYSGFGGLKFILNPHQSEADLKYWTKADQVFWQDVRSLYALIREHSTDERQFQNYVQSLRNSVLTAFYTPMRLTSAIASAIKETNVPLQTMLEPSAGGGNFIRAFKEEHPSLAVTAFEKDLLTGKVLSHLYPEEQVHIDGFEQISPLKRNQFDLVTSNIPF
;
A
#
# COMPACT_ATOMS: atom_id res chain seq x y z
N MET A 1 12.87 -12.02 15.71
CA MET A 1 11.59 -12.12 14.98
C MET A 1 10.55 -11.09 15.42
N ALA A 2 10.23 -10.94 16.72
CA ALA A 2 9.25 -9.96 17.20
C ALA A 2 9.62 -8.49 16.88
N TYR A 3 10.91 -8.12 16.95
CA TYR A 3 11.38 -6.78 16.61
C TYR A 3 11.04 -6.36 15.16
N LEU A 4 11.32 -7.22 14.17
CA LEU A 4 11.02 -6.93 12.77
C LEU A 4 9.51 -6.84 12.51
N LYS A 5 8.71 -7.72 13.14
CA LYS A 5 7.24 -7.64 13.11
C LYS A 5 6.75 -6.30 13.67
N ARG A 6 7.28 -5.86 14.82
CA ARG A 6 6.92 -4.58 15.44
C ARG A 6 7.33 -3.38 14.58
N LEU A 7 8.53 -3.41 14.00
CA LEU A 7 9.00 -2.36 13.11
C LEU A 7 8.10 -2.23 11.87
N SER A 8 7.78 -3.35 11.21
CA SER A 8 6.87 -3.39 10.07
C SER A 8 5.47 -2.89 10.47
N PHE A 9 4.90 -3.43 11.55
CA PHE A 9 3.60 -2.99 12.07
C PHE A 9 3.55 -1.48 12.30
N ASN A 10 4.52 -0.94 13.04
CA ASN A 10 4.55 0.48 13.40
C ASN A 10 4.70 1.38 12.17
N ARG A 11 5.53 0.99 11.19
CA ARG A 11 5.67 1.74 9.93
C ARG A 11 4.35 1.79 9.17
N ASN A 12 3.70 0.63 9.02
CA ASN A 12 2.44 0.53 8.29
C ASN A 12 1.29 1.27 8.99
N ALA A 13 1.16 1.12 10.31
CA ALA A 13 0.13 1.81 11.08
C ALA A 13 0.30 3.33 11.04
N ARG A 14 1.54 3.83 11.13
CA ARG A 14 1.84 5.27 11.00
C ARG A 14 1.57 5.81 9.61
N ALA A 15 1.90 5.06 8.56
CA ALA A 15 1.58 5.45 7.18
C ALA A 15 0.07 5.50 6.94
N LEU A 16 -0.71 4.56 7.50
CA LEU A 16 -2.18 4.62 7.44
C LEU A 16 -2.74 5.83 8.19
N ALA A 17 -2.25 6.12 9.40
CA ALA A 17 -2.68 7.29 10.15
C ALA A 17 -2.43 8.57 9.34
N LEU A 18 -1.23 8.72 8.77
CA LEU A 18 -0.91 9.85 7.90
C LEU A 18 -1.84 9.93 6.68
N ALA A 19 -2.09 8.81 6.00
CA ALA A 19 -2.99 8.77 4.84
C ALA A 19 -4.41 9.23 5.22
N PHE A 20 -4.94 8.76 6.34
CA PHE A 20 -6.26 9.19 6.80
C PHE A 20 -6.30 10.67 7.20
N ASP A 21 -5.25 11.19 7.83
CA ASP A 21 -5.14 12.60 8.18
C ASP A 21 -5.08 13.49 6.93
N LEU A 22 -4.31 13.09 5.92
CA LEU A 22 -4.22 13.79 4.63
C LEU A 22 -5.59 13.85 3.93
N GLU A 23 -6.33 12.74 3.93
CA GLU A 23 -7.69 12.66 3.38
C GLU A 23 -8.65 13.62 4.11
N LYS A 24 -8.64 13.59 5.44
CA LYS A 24 -9.47 14.47 6.28
C LYS A 24 -9.14 15.95 6.07
N GLN A 25 -7.85 16.27 5.91
CA GLN A 25 -7.35 17.63 5.62
C GLN A 25 -7.54 18.05 4.16
N LYS A 26 -7.90 17.12 3.26
CA LYS A 26 -7.91 17.32 1.80
C LYS A 26 -6.57 17.85 1.28
N ARG A 27 -5.46 17.35 1.84
CA ARG A 27 -4.10 17.79 1.53
C ARG A 27 -3.41 16.77 0.63
N THR A 28 -2.83 17.25 -0.47
CA THR A 28 -2.09 16.43 -1.45
C THR A 28 -0.57 16.62 -1.37
N LEU A 29 -0.12 17.80 -0.93
CA LEU A 29 1.31 18.09 -0.78
C LEU A 29 1.88 17.35 0.43
N LEU A 30 2.96 16.59 0.21
CA LEU A 30 3.69 15.86 1.25
C LEU A 30 5.02 16.55 1.56
N SER A 31 5.40 16.60 2.84
CA SER A 31 6.79 16.84 3.22
C SER A 31 7.68 15.66 2.80
N GLN A 32 9.01 15.85 2.82
CA GLN A 32 9.94 14.75 2.53
C GLN A 32 9.76 13.59 3.53
N GLU A 33 9.64 13.89 4.83
CA GLU A 33 9.44 12.88 5.87
C GLU A 33 8.12 12.11 5.72
N GLU A 34 7.05 12.82 5.34
CA GLU A 34 5.74 12.21 5.07
C GLU A 34 5.80 11.29 3.85
N ARG A 35 6.45 11.74 2.76
CA ARG A 35 6.66 10.94 1.57
C ARG A 35 7.48 9.69 1.89
N GLU A 36 8.56 9.81 2.65
CA GLU A 36 9.37 8.67 3.09
C GLU A 36 8.55 7.69 3.95
N LEU A 37 7.70 8.19 4.85
CA LEU A 37 6.83 7.34 5.66
C LEU A 37 5.87 6.50 4.79
N LEU A 38 5.20 7.13 3.81
CA LEU A 38 4.28 6.43 2.90
C LEU A 38 5.02 5.45 1.99
N GLN A 39 6.22 5.79 1.50
CA GLN A 39 7.05 4.89 0.67
C GLN A 39 7.48 3.61 1.39
N HIS A 40 7.52 3.60 2.72
CA HIS A 40 7.84 2.42 3.52
C HIS A 40 6.62 1.59 3.88
N TYR A 41 5.41 1.99 3.47
CA TYR A 41 4.23 1.17 3.63
C TYR A 41 4.35 -0.09 2.76
N SER A 42 4.17 -1.24 3.40
CA SER A 42 4.32 -2.56 2.77
C SER A 42 3.11 -3.46 2.99
N GLY A 43 2.03 -2.91 3.55
CA GLY A 43 0.88 -3.69 4.00
C GLY A 43 1.22 -4.61 5.18
N PHE A 44 0.24 -5.38 5.63
CA PHE A 44 0.33 -6.17 6.86
C PHE A 44 0.65 -7.65 6.62
N GLY A 45 1.29 -7.96 5.49
CA GLY A 45 1.67 -9.31 5.08
C GLY A 45 2.44 -10.06 6.15
N GLY A 46 2.02 -11.28 6.47
CA GLY A 46 2.68 -12.13 7.48
C GLY A 46 2.46 -11.71 8.94
N LEU A 47 1.73 -10.61 9.21
CA LEU A 47 1.36 -10.16 10.55
C LEU A 47 0.02 -10.79 11.01
N LYS A 48 0.00 -12.13 11.05
CA LYS A 48 -1.23 -12.93 11.32
C LYS A 48 -1.96 -12.55 12.61
N PHE A 49 -1.26 -12.02 13.61
CA PHE A 49 -1.84 -11.61 14.89
C PHE A 49 -2.88 -10.48 14.77
N ILE A 50 -2.90 -9.72 13.67
CA ILE A 50 -3.91 -8.70 13.37
C ILE A 50 -5.30 -9.29 13.16
N LEU A 51 -5.36 -10.58 12.77
CA LEU A 51 -6.61 -11.30 12.54
C LEU A 51 -7.22 -11.81 13.85
N ASN A 52 -6.49 -11.78 14.96
CA ASN A 52 -6.96 -12.31 16.22
C ASN A 52 -8.08 -11.44 16.82
N PRO A 53 -9.03 -12.05 17.57
CA PRO A 53 -10.02 -11.29 18.33
C PRO A 53 -9.35 -10.34 19.32
N HIS A 54 -9.91 -9.14 19.48
CA HIS A 54 -9.28 -8.02 20.21
C HIS A 54 -10.30 -7.15 20.98
N GLN A 55 -11.50 -7.67 21.26
CA GLN A 55 -12.59 -6.92 21.87
C GLN A 55 -12.43 -6.79 23.38
N SER A 56 -11.92 -7.84 24.04
CA SER A 56 -11.73 -7.85 25.50
C SER A 56 -10.50 -8.67 25.89
N GLU A 57 -9.96 -8.46 27.10
CA GLU A 57 -8.81 -9.24 27.58
C GLU A 57 -9.05 -10.75 27.59
N ALA A 58 -10.31 -11.20 27.68
CA ALA A 58 -10.68 -12.61 27.56
C ALA A 58 -10.29 -13.22 26.20
N ASP A 59 -10.10 -12.40 25.16
CA ASP A 59 -9.67 -12.84 23.85
C ASP A 59 -8.18 -13.24 23.79
N LEU A 60 -7.36 -12.84 24.78
CA LEU A 60 -5.94 -13.22 24.85
C LEU A 60 -5.73 -14.74 24.83
N LYS A 61 -6.75 -15.53 25.16
CA LYS A 61 -6.74 -17.00 25.02
C LYS A 61 -6.59 -17.48 23.57
N TYR A 62 -6.98 -16.66 22.59
CA TYR A 62 -6.81 -16.94 21.15
C TYR A 62 -5.45 -16.48 20.62
N TRP A 63 -4.64 -15.83 21.44
CA TRP A 63 -3.33 -15.33 21.06
C TRP A 63 -2.21 -16.28 21.48
N THR A 64 -1.22 -16.45 20.62
CA THR A 64 0.02 -17.14 21.01
C THR A 64 0.77 -16.29 22.04
N LYS A 65 1.48 -16.92 22.99
CA LYS A 65 2.31 -16.19 23.97
C LYS A 65 3.28 -15.21 23.31
N ALA A 66 3.81 -15.55 22.14
CA ALA A 66 4.73 -14.70 21.39
C ALA A 66 4.06 -13.47 20.77
N ASP A 67 2.78 -13.57 20.40
CA ASP A 67 2.05 -12.47 19.76
C ASP A 67 1.27 -11.59 20.75
N GLN A 68 1.02 -12.05 21.98
CA GLN A 68 0.33 -11.24 23.02
C GLN A 68 1.00 -9.89 23.28
N VAL A 69 2.30 -9.76 23.02
CA VAL A 69 3.02 -8.48 23.11
C VAL A 69 2.45 -7.41 22.18
N PHE A 70 1.78 -7.79 21.07
CA PHE A 70 1.14 -6.91 20.08
C PHE A 70 -0.34 -6.62 20.39
N TRP A 71 -0.87 -7.07 21.54
CA TRP A 71 -2.28 -6.90 21.90
C TRP A 71 -2.74 -5.44 21.81
N GLN A 72 -2.00 -4.53 22.46
CA GLN A 72 -2.33 -3.10 22.43
C GLN A 72 -2.12 -2.50 21.04
N ASP A 73 -1.07 -2.91 20.34
CA ASP A 73 -0.77 -2.47 18.97
C ASP A 73 -1.98 -2.71 18.04
N VAL A 74 -2.53 -3.93 18.05
CA VAL A 74 -3.71 -4.29 17.24
C VAL A 74 -4.93 -3.48 17.65
N ARG A 75 -5.22 -3.34 18.94
CA ARG A 75 -6.37 -2.53 19.39
C ARG A 75 -6.27 -1.08 18.94
N SER A 76 -5.09 -0.47 19.03
CA SER A 76 -4.84 0.88 18.55
C SER A 76 -5.05 1.02 17.03
N LEU A 77 -4.62 0.03 16.24
CA LEU A 77 -4.86 0.03 14.79
C LEU A 77 -6.35 -0.04 14.45
N TYR A 78 -7.12 -0.93 15.09
CA TYR A 78 -8.56 -1.02 14.85
C TYR A 78 -9.30 0.24 15.35
N ALA A 79 -8.86 0.85 16.45
CA ALA A 79 -9.39 2.11 16.93
C ALA A 79 -9.12 3.26 15.94
N LEU A 80 -7.90 3.37 15.40
CA LEU A 80 -7.55 4.31 14.35
C LEU A 80 -8.47 4.15 13.13
N ILE A 81 -8.60 2.92 12.62
CA ILE A 81 -9.48 2.64 11.48
C ILE A 81 -10.91 3.04 11.79
N ARG A 82 -11.41 2.77 13.01
CA ARG A 82 -12.76 3.14 13.44
C ARG A 82 -12.96 4.65 13.48
N GLU A 83 -12.02 5.39 14.05
CA GLU A 83 -12.07 6.85 14.17
C GLU A 83 -12.11 7.53 12.80
N HIS A 84 -11.40 6.97 11.81
CA HIS A 84 -11.36 7.48 10.44
C HIS A 84 -12.41 6.84 9.51
N SER A 85 -13.34 6.05 10.04
CA SER A 85 -14.48 5.52 9.29
C SER A 85 -15.71 6.40 9.48
N THR A 86 -16.39 6.75 8.39
CA THR A 86 -17.62 7.55 8.41
C THR A 86 -18.81 6.78 8.96
N ASP A 87 -18.84 5.47 8.71
CA ASP A 87 -19.92 4.57 9.12
C ASP A 87 -19.40 3.14 9.31
N GLU A 88 -20.31 2.27 9.76
CA GLU A 88 -20.01 0.85 9.98
C GLU A 88 -19.59 0.14 8.70
N ARG A 89 -20.18 0.49 7.55
CA ARG A 89 -19.86 -0.17 6.27
C ARG A 89 -18.43 0.15 5.84
N GLN A 90 -18.01 1.41 5.94
CA GLN A 90 -16.64 1.81 5.63
C GLN A 90 -15.65 1.17 6.59
N PHE A 91 -15.98 1.11 7.88
CA PHE A 91 -15.16 0.41 8.87
C PHE A 91 -14.96 -1.06 8.49
N GLN A 92 -16.05 -1.78 8.15
CA GLN A 92 -15.95 -3.18 7.72
C GLN A 92 -15.13 -3.34 6.43
N ASN A 93 -15.25 -2.40 5.47
CA ASN A 93 -14.43 -2.42 4.25
C ASN A 93 -12.93 -2.25 4.54
N TYR A 94 -12.56 -1.32 5.44
CA TYR A 94 -11.16 -1.16 5.87
C TYR A 94 -10.64 -2.37 6.63
N VAL A 95 -11.45 -2.95 7.51
CA VAL A 95 -11.11 -4.19 8.21
C VAL A 95 -10.91 -5.34 7.21
N GLN A 96 -11.76 -5.45 6.19
CA GLN A 96 -11.61 -6.48 5.17
C GLN A 96 -10.34 -6.28 4.35
N SER A 97 -10.01 -5.04 4.00
CA SER A 97 -8.73 -4.69 3.34
C SER A 97 -7.53 -5.05 4.21
N LEU A 98 -7.56 -4.70 5.50
CA LEU A 98 -6.51 -5.09 6.45
C LEU A 98 -6.32 -6.61 6.49
N ARG A 99 -7.41 -7.39 6.51
CA ARG A 99 -7.38 -8.86 6.49
C ARG A 99 -6.80 -9.40 5.19
N ASN A 100 -7.20 -8.83 4.04
CA ASN A 100 -6.67 -9.23 2.74
C ASN A 100 -5.17 -8.96 2.65
N SER A 101 -4.71 -7.79 3.11
CA SER A 101 -3.30 -7.41 3.16
C SER A 101 -2.43 -8.42 3.92
N VAL A 102 -2.94 -9.01 5.01
CA VAL A 102 -2.21 -10.05 5.76
C VAL A 102 -1.90 -11.29 4.90
N LEU A 103 -2.76 -11.60 3.92
CA LEU A 103 -2.65 -12.78 3.05
C LEU A 103 -1.89 -12.48 1.75
N THR A 104 -1.99 -11.27 1.21
CA THR A 104 -1.57 -10.96 -0.16
C THR A 104 -0.46 -9.93 -0.29
N ALA A 105 -0.09 -9.21 0.78
CA ALA A 105 0.95 -8.18 0.70
C ALA A 105 2.35 -8.82 0.63
N PHE A 106 2.76 -9.19 -0.58
CA PHE A 106 4.10 -9.63 -0.91
C PHE A 106 4.88 -8.48 -1.55
N TYR A 107 5.91 -8.02 -0.83
CA TYR A 107 6.67 -6.82 -1.18
C TYR A 107 7.72 -7.11 -2.27
N THR A 108 7.70 -6.34 -3.36
CA THR A 108 8.76 -6.31 -4.39
C THR A 108 9.90 -5.40 -3.94
N PRO A 109 11.13 -5.90 -3.68
CA PRO A 109 12.21 -5.04 -3.19
C PRO A 109 12.61 -3.94 -4.18
N MET A 110 12.87 -2.72 -3.67
CA MET A 110 13.30 -1.58 -4.49
C MET A 110 14.53 -1.89 -5.36
N ARG A 111 15.49 -2.67 -4.85
CA ARG A 111 16.67 -3.07 -5.63
C ARG A 111 16.29 -3.78 -6.94
N LEU A 112 15.22 -4.57 -6.93
CA LEU A 112 14.75 -5.30 -8.10
C LEU A 112 14.06 -4.35 -9.10
N THR A 113 13.17 -3.48 -8.61
CA THR A 113 12.45 -2.54 -9.49
C THR A 113 13.40 -1.50 -10.09
N SER A 114 14.38 -1.00 -9.32
CA SER A 114 15.43 -0.11 -9.82
C SER A 114 16.29 -0.79 -10.89
N ALA A 115 16.71 -2.05 -10.68
CA ALA A 115 17.50 -2.77 -11.69
C ALA A 115 16.74 -2.93 -13.02
N ILE A 116 15.44 -3.22 -12.96
CA ILE A 116 14.57 -3.29 -14.14
C ILE A 116 14.46 -1.92 -14.82
N ALA A 117 14.18 -0.86 -14.05
CA ALA A 117 14.06 0.50 -14.60
C ALA A 117 15.36 0.97 -15.29
N SER A 118 16.51 0.76 -14.65
CA SER A 118 17.81 1.11 -15.24
C SER A 118 18.11 0.30 -16.51
N ALA A 119 17.81 -1.00 -16.53
CA ALA A 119 18.00 -1.82 -17.73
C ALA A 119 17.13 -1.36 -18.90
N ILE A 120 15.89 -0.91 -18.65
CA ILE A 120 15.04 -0.34 -19.71
C ILE A 120 15.57 1.02 -20.16
N LYS A 121 16.04 1.87 -19.25
CA LYS A 121 16.63 3.18 -19.59
C LYS A 121 17.81 3.03 -20.57
N GLU A 122 18.66 2.02 -20.39
CA GLU A 122 19.81 1.75 -21.27
C GLU A 122 19.42 1.47 -22.73
N THR A 123 18.18 1.04 -22.98
CA THR A 123 17.67 0.82 -24.34
C THR A 123 17.42 2.11 -25.11
N ASN A 124 17.40 3.27 -24.43
CA ASN A 124 17.03 4.57 -24.99
C ASN A 124 15.63 4.62 -25.64
N VAL A 125 14.75 3.66 -25.33
CA VAL A 125 13.35 3.72 -25.75
C VAL A 125 12.67 4.89 -25.03
N PRO A 126 12.04 5.82 -25.76
CA PRO A 126 11.31 6.92 -25.14
C PRO A 126 10.06 6.37 -24.44
N LEU A 127 9.92 6.66 -23.14
CA LEU A 127 8.75 6.29 -22.34
C LEU A 127 8.00 7.56 -21.92
N GLN A 128 6.73 7.65 -22.27
CA GLN A 128 5.84 8.72 -21.85
C GLN A 128 4.72 8.21 -20.94
N THR A 129 4.30 6.96 -21.14
CA THR A 129 3.16 6.35 -20.45
C THR A 129 3.49 4.95 -19.92
N MET A 130 3.12 4.70 -18.67
CA MET A 130 3.31 3.40 -18.00
C MET A 130 2.02 2.92 -17.35
N LEU A 131 1.78 1.62 -17.44
CA LEU A 131 0.73 0.91 -16.71
C LEU A 131 1.34 -0.02 -15.65
N GLU A 132 0.91 0.14 -14.40
CA GLU A 132 1.21 -0.78 -13.30
C GLU A 132 -0.08 -1.45 -12.79
N PRO A 133 -0.43 -2.65 -13.26
CA PRO A 133 -1.73 -3.28 -13.00
C PRO A 133 -1.93 -3.83 -11.57
N SER A 134 -0.89 -3.85 -10.75
CA SER A 134 -0.93 -4.33 -9.36
C SER A 134 0.19 -3.63 -8.57
N ALA A 135 -0.06 -2.37 -8.23
CA ALA A 135 0.98 -1.43 -7.84
C ALA A 135 1.48 -1.58 -6.40
N GLY A 136 0.68 -2.14 -5.49
CA GLY A 136 1.03 -2.26 -4.08
C GLY A 136 1.49 -0.91 -3.50
N GLY A 137 2.69 -0.89 -2.91
CA GLY A 137 3.32 0.34 -2.40
C GLY A 137 3.95 1.26 -3.45
N GLY A 138 3.87 0.93 -4.74
CA GLY A 138 4.33 1.78 -5.84
C GLY A 138 5.83 1.75 -6.12
N ASN A 139 6.51 0.64 -5.84
CA ASN A 139 7.97 0.55 -6.02
C ASN A 139 8.41 0.61 -7.48
N PHE A 140 7.61 0.09 -8.43
CA PHE A 140 7.92 0.29 -9.85
C PHE A 140 7.64 1.73 -10.25
N ILE A 141 6.50 2.33 -9.88
CA ILE A 141 6.24 3.77 -10.07
C ILE A 141 7.44 4.61 -9.61
N ARG A 142 7.94 4.37 -8.39
CA ARG A 142 9.12 5.08 -7.86
C ARG A 142 10.35 4.89 -8.75
N ALA A 143 10.74 3.64 -9.01
CA ALA A 143 11.94 3.32 -9.77
C ALA A 143 11.91 3.95 -11.17
N PHE A 144 10.77 3.88 -11.86
CA PHE A 144 10.64 4.43 -13.20
C PHE A 144 10.57 5.97 -13.20
N LYS A 145 9.95 6.61 -12.21
CA LYS A 145 9.93 8.08 -12.12
C LYS A 145 11.28 8.68 -11.71
N GLU A 146 12.11 7.95 -10.96
CA GLU A 146 13.49 8.36 -10.67
C GLU A 146 14.31 8.47 -11.96
N GLU A 147 14.09 7.56 -12.92
CA GLU A 147 14.77 7.56 -14.22
C GLU A 147 14.08 8.42 -15.29
N HIS A 148 12.75 8.54 -15.23
CA HIS A 148 11.90 9.25 -16.17
C HIS A 148 10.91 10.17 -15.42
N PRO A 149 11.34 11.37 -14.96
CA PRO A 149 10.51 12.23 -14.11
C PRO A 149 9.16 12.66 -14.71
N SER A 150 9.08 12.76 -16.05
CA SER A 150 7.87 13.13 -16.79
C SER A 150 6.96 11.96 -17.15
N LEU A 151 7.28 10.74 -16.72
CA LEU A 151 6.49 9.54 -17.02
C LEU A 151 5.09 9.63 -16.40
N ALA A 152 4.05 9.57 -17.22
CA ALA A 152 2.67 9.48 -16.76
C ALA A 152 2.32 8.03 -16.42
N VAL A 153 1.74 7.80 -15.24
CA VAL A 153 1.48 6.47 -14.71
C VAL A 153 -0.02 6.26 -14.51
N THR A 154 -0.50 5.12 -15.00
CA THR A 154 -1.79 4.54 -14.61
C THR A 154 -1.52 3.32 -13.74
N ALA A 155 -2.01 3.32 -12.51
CA ALA A 155 -1.79 2.27 -11.54
C ALA A 155 -3.10 1.68 -11.06
N PHE A 156 -3.13 0.37 -10.84
CA PHE A 156 -4.25 -0.33 -10.20
C PHE A 156 -3.77 -1.00 -8.92
N GLU A 157 -4.54 -0.85 -7.85
CA GLU A 157 -4.34 -1.56 -6.60
C GLU A 157 -5.70 -1.99 -6.03
N LYS A 158 -5.86 -3.29 -5.82
CA LYS A 158 -7.15 -3.88 -5.41
C LYS A 158 -7.41 -3.76 -3.91
N ASP A 159 -6.35 -3.69 -3.10
CA ASP A 159 -6.47 -3.50 -1.66
C ASP A 159 -6.76 -2.04 -1.31
N LEU A 160 -7.89 -1.80 -0.66
CA LEU A 160 -8.41 -0.45 -0.39
C LEU A 160 -7.43 0.43 0.40
N LEU A 161 -6.86 -0.07 1.50
CA LEU A 161 -5.94 0.69 2.35
C LEU A 161 -4.60 0.93 1.66
N THR A 162 -4.09 -0.07 0.94
CA THR A 162 -2.85 0.08 0.15
C THR A 162 -3.04 1.09 -0.99
N GLY A 163 -4.16 1.00 -1.72
CA GLY A 163 -4.51 1.95 -2.77
C GLY A 163 -4.64 3.38 -2.25
N LYS A 164 -5.20 3.58 -1.05
CA LYS A 164 -5.26 4.91 -0.42
C LYS A 164 -3.87 5.49 -0.15
N VAL A 165 -2.98 4.70 0.43
CA VAL A 165 -1.58 5.13 0.65
C VAL A 165 -0.92 5.49 -0.68
N LEU A 166 -1.11 4.65 -1.71
CA LEU A 166 -0.57 4.85 -3.04
C LEU A 166 -1.09 6.14 -3.69
N SER A 167 -2.40 6.44 -3.59
CA SER A 167 -3.01 7.67 -4.11
C SER A 167 -2.42 8.92 -3.46
N HIS A 168 -2.11 8.88 -2.16
CA HIS A 168 -1.44 10.00 -1.49
C HIS A 168 0.03 10.13 -1.88
N LEU A 169 0.72 9.02 -2.17
CA LEU A 169 2.11 9.05 -2.61
C LEU A 169 2.28 9.62 -4.02
N TYR A 170 1.28 9.39 -4.88
CA TYR A 170 1.24 9.80 -6.29
C TYR A 170 -0.05 10.55 -6.66
N PRO A 171 -0.30 11.75 -6.10
CA PRO A 171 -1.55 12.47 -6.29
C PRO A 171 -1.74 13.01 -7.72
N GLU A 172 -0.66 13.14 -8.49
CA GLU A 172 -0.67 13.60 -9.89
C GLU A 172 -0.89 12.45 -10.90
N GLU A 173 -0.88 11.19 -10.43
CA GLU A 173 -0.99 10.00 -11.28
C GLU A 173 -2.40 9.41 -11.26
N GLN A 174 -2.72 8.58 -12.26
CA GLN A 174 -4.01 7.87 -12.31
C GLN A 174 -3.95 6.60 -11.45
N VAL A 175 -4.25 6.72 -10.16
CA VAL A 175 -4.33 5.59 -9.23
C VAL A 175 -5.78 5.11 -9.10
N HIS A 176 -6.04 3.87 -9.51
CA HIS A 176 -7.32 3.19 -9.38
C HIS A 176 -7.28 2.21 -8.21
N ILE A 177 -8.16 2.40 -7.24
CA ILE A 177 -8.32 1.47 -6.10
C ILE A 177 -9.34 0.38 -6.49
N ASP A 178 -8.98 -0.43 -7.48
CA ASP A 178 -9.79 -1.50 -8.05
C ASP A 178 -8.88 -2.56 -8.67
N GLY A 179 -9.47 -3.71 -9.03
CA GLY A 179 -8.76 -4.71 -9.82
C GLY A 179 -8.51 -4.25 -11.26
N PHE A 180 -7.36 -4.63 -11.83
CA PHE A 180 -6.99 -4.33 -13.22
C PHE A 180 -8.04 -4.80 -14.24
N GLU A 181 -8.82 -5.84 -13.92
CA GLU A 181 -9.92 -6.32 -14.75
C GLU A 181 -10.98 -5.24 -15.08
N GLN A 182 -11.02 -4.14 -14.32
CA GLN A 182 -11.92 -3.01 -14.54
C GLN A 182 -11.40 -1.97 -15.55
N ILE A 183 -10.20 -2.14 -16.11
CA ILE A 183 -9.63 -1.17 -17.04
C ILE A 183 -10.52 -0.99 -18.28
N SER A 184 -10.74 0.27 -18.66
CA SER A 184 -11.53 0.58 -19.85
C SER A 184 -10.86 0.04 -21.12
N PRO A 185 -11.61 -0.63 -22.02
CA PRO A 185 -11.09 -1.05 -23.32
C PRO A 185 -10.52 0.10 -24.16
N LEU A 186 -10.93 1.34 -23.90
CA LEU A 186 -10.41 2.54 -24.56
C LEU A 186 -8.93 2.79 -24.27
N LYS A 187 -8.37 2.22 -23.20
CA LYS A 187 -6.95 2.32 -22.83
C LYS A 187 -6.05 1.37 -23.64
N ARG A 188 -6.58 0.60 -24.61
CA ARG A 188 -5.76 -0.26 -25.48
C ARG A 188 -4.74 0.55 -26.28
N ASN A 189 -3.51 0.03 -26.38
CA ASN A 189 -2.40 0.61 -27.14
C ASN A 189 -2.04 2.06 -26.71
N GLN A 190 -2.30 2.42 -25.45
CA GLN A 190 -1.99 3.76 -24.91
C GLN A 190 -0.79 3.78 -23.95
N PHE A 191 -0.10 2.64 -23.76
CA PHE A 191 1.01 2.52 -22.82
C PHE A 191 2.28 2.10 -23.55
N ASP A 192 3.37 2.83 -23.31
CA ASP A 192 4.69 2.47 -23.82
C ASP A 192 5.30 1.31 -23.02
N LEU A 193 4.95 1.22 -21.73
CA LEU A 193 5.43 0.20 -20.82
C LEU A 193 4.29 -0.36 -19.95
N VAL A 194 4.27 -1.68 -19.79
CA VAL A 194 3.49 -2.36 -18.75
C VAL A 194 4.45 -3.16 -17.87
N THR A 195 4.48 -2.89 -16.57
CA THR A 195 5.38 -3.56 -15.62
C THR A 195 4.70 -3.72 -14.27
N SER A 196 4.89 -4.87 -13.61
CA SER A 196 4.38 -5.14 -12.26
C SER A 196 4.94 -6.46 -11.73
N ASN A 197 4.74 -6.71 -10.44
CA ASN A 197 4.84 -8.02 -9.82
C ASN A 197 3.41 -8.51 -9.52
N ILE A 198 2.80 -9.15 -10.52
CA ILE A 198 1.39 -9.56 -10.45
C ILE A 198 1.29 -10.82 -9.58
N PRO A 199 0.38 -10.88 -8.59
CA PRO A 199 0.17 -12.09 -7.81
C PRO A 199 -0.29 -13.25 -8.70
N PHE A 200 0.24 -14.45 -8.45
CA PHE A 200 -0.12 -15.69 -9.14
C PHE A 200 -1.37 -16.36 -8.54
#